data_AF-A0AAE7BVQ7-F1
#
_entry.id   AF-A0AAE7BVQ7-F1
#
_cell.length_a   1.000
_cell.length_b   1.000
_cell.length_c   1.000
_cell.angle_alpha   90.00
_cell.angle_beta   90.00
_cell.angle_gamma   90.00
#
_symmetry.space_group_name_H-M   'P 1'
#
loop_
_entity.id
_entity.type
_entity.pdbx_description
1 polymer ?
#
loop_
_entity_poly.entity_id
_entity_poly.type
_entity_poly.pdbx_seq_one_letter_code
_entity_poly.pdbx_strand_id
1 'polypeptide(L)'
;MVQQQEVNQDFEGPVSCAGCGVEIQTENKAKPGYAPASALKREVVICQRCFRIKHYNEVAPVEMHDDDFLRILNGIGSTKCLVVMVVDLFDFQGSWLRGLPRFVGQNPILLVGNKVDLLPRNINLNRVKNWIQHEAKERGLKPNEVVLVSAEKGTGIDELLARIGEFRKGRDVYIVGVTNVGKSTLINRILHDYGAADMEITTSPFPGTTLDKIEIPLEDGRSIFDTPGIINRDQIGHLVSPEDLRKLTPKSRINPRVFQLNDKQTLFFGGLARVDYVRGERQPFACYLANDLYIHRTKLDNAEEVLEKHHGEMLAPPSGEAAKALLPFTRYTLKIDTNGPTDIVIAGLGWIALQGKVKGVVEVHVPKGVSVGLRKGLI
;
A
#
# COMPACT_ATOMS: atom_id res chain seq x y z
N MET A 1 -27.68 50.70 28.77
CA MET A 1 -27.52 50.53 27.31
C MET A 1 -26.26 49.73 27.05
N VAL A 2 -26.37 48.41 26.87
CA VAL A 2 -25.66 47.62 25.85
C VAL A 2 -26.52 46.37 25.69
N GLN A 3 -27.21 46.26 24.55
CA GLN A 3 -28.05 45.12 24.19
C GLN A 3 -27.15 43.92 23.90
N GLN A 4 -27.47 42.78 24.52
CA GLN A 4 -26.99 41.47 24.06
C GLN A 4 -27.68 41.17 22.73
N GLN A 5 -26.93 41.14 21.63
CA GLN A 5 -27.41 40.59 20.36
C GLN A 5 -27.19 39.08 20.39
N GLU A 6 -28.25 38.33 20.68
CA GLU A 6 -28.37 36.93 20.29
C GLU A 6 -28.60 36.88 18.78
N VAL A 7 -27.61 36.37 18.03
CA VAL A 7 -27.79 36.05 16.62
C VAL A 7 -28.24 34.59 16.54
N ASN A 8 -29.54 34.36 16.67
CA ASN A 8 -30.18 33.14 16.16
C ASN A 8 -30.35 33.31 14.65
N GLN A 9 -29.48 32.68 13.86
CA GLN A 9 -29.74 32.44 12.45
C GLN A 9 -30.21 31.00 12.30
N ASP A 10 -31.54 30.82 12.27
CA ASP A 10 -32.19 29.62 11.75
C ASP A 10 -31.86 29.51 10.26
N PHE A 11 -30.95 28.60 9.90
CA PHE A 11 -30.65 28.28 8.50
C PHE A 11 -31.78 27.40 7.93
N GLU A 12 -32.84 28.03 7.41
CA GLU A 12 -33.83 27.38 6.55
C GLU A 12 -33.30 27.29 5.10
N GLY A 13 -32.44 26.32 4.85
CA GLY A 13 -31.93 25.98 3.51
C GLY A 13 -30.99 24.77 3.55
N PRO A 14 -30.84 24.04 2.43
CA PRO A 14 -29.93 22.90 2.37
C PRO A 14 -28.49 23.35 2.61
N VAL A 15 -27.95 23.03 3.79
CA VAL A 15 -26.59 23.39 4.18
C VAL A 15 -25.62 22.54 3.37
N SER A 16 -24.73 23.17 2.60
CA SER A 16 -23.71 22.45 1.84
C SER A 16 -22.40 22.36 2.61
N CYS A 17 -21.69 21.25 2.43
CA CYS A 17 -20.40 21.03 3.07
C CYS A 17 -19.36 22.02 2.52
N ALA A 18 -18.75 22.83 3.39
CA ALA A 18 -17.71 23.77 3.00
C ALA A 18 -16.43 23.10 2.45
N GLY A 19 -16.25 21.78 2.66
CA GLY A 19 -15.09 21.04 2.19
C GLY A 19 -15.27 20.39 0.81
N CYS A 20 -16.39 19.71 0.56
CA CYS A 20 -16.62 18.95 -0.69
C CYS A 20 -17.87 19.38 -1.47
N GLY A 21 -18.61 20.38 -1.00
CA GLY A 21 -19.79 20.92 -1.67
C GLY A 21 -21.04 20.04 -1.65
N VAL A 22 -20.99 18.84 -1.08
CA VAL A 22 -22.17 17.95 -0.96
C VAL A 22 -23.18 18.49 0.06
N GLU A 23 -24.47 18.28 -0.18
CA GLU A 23 -25.54 18.61 0.77
C GLU A 23 -25.36 17.86 2.10
N ILE A 24 -25.47 18.57 3.21
CA ILE A 24 -25.32 18.02 4.55
C ILE A 24 -26.61 17.31 4.95
N GLN A 25 -26.45 16.09 5.45
CA GLN A 25 -27.52 15.30 6.04
C GLN A 25 -27.08 14.77 7.41
N THR A 26 -28.03 14.57 8.32
CA THR A 26 -27.74 14.14 9.71
C THR A 26 -28.25 12.74 10.04
N GLU A 27 -28.85 12.04 9.07
CA GLU A 27 -29.60 10.81 9.29
C GLU A 27 -28.75 9.54 9.15
N ASN A 28 -27.95 9.44 8.08
CA ASN A 28 -27.27 8.20 7.72
C ASN A 28 -25.75 8.36 7.67
N LYS A 29 -25.06 7.81 8.68
CA LYS A 29 -23.60 7.81 8.81
C LYS A 29 -22.83 7.24 7.61
N ALA A 30 -23.45 6.35 6.83
CA ALA A 30 -22.80 5.69 5.70
C ALA A 30 -22.98 6.44 4.36
N LYS A 31 -23.86 7.45 4.30
CA LYS A 31 -24.12 8.20 3.06
C LYS A 31 -23.26 9.48 2.98
N PRO A 32 -22.91 9.94 1.76
CA PRO A 32 -22.25 11.23 1.56
C PRO A 32 -22.99 12.37 2.26
N GLY A 33 -22.25 13.39 2.69
CA GLY A 33 -22.84 14.55 3.37
C GLY A 33 -23.20 14.34 4.83
N TYR A 34 -22.99 13.16 5.42
CA TYR A 34 -23.30 12.94 6.82
C TYR A 34 -22.54 13.93 7.72
N ALA A 35 -23.21 14.67 8.59
CA ALA A 35 -22.62 15.38 9.71
C ALA A 35 -23.46 15.13 10.97
N PRO A 36 -22.87 15.04 12.17
CA PRO A 36 -23.67 14.99 13.39
C PRO A 36 -24.45 16.30 13.56
N ALA A 37 -25.66 16.25 14.11
CA ALA A 37 -26.51 17.45 14.30
C ALA A 37 -25.82 18.56 15.12
N SER A 38 -24.87 18.20 16.00
CA SER A 38 -24.04 19.17 16.74
C SER A 38 -23.08 19.97 15.86
N ALA A 39 -22.71 19.47 14.68
CA ALA A 39 -21.84 20.15 13.73
C ALA A 39 -22.55 21.24 12.91
N LEU A 40 -23.90 21.23 12.86
CA LEU A 40 -24.69 22.28 12.19
C LEU A 40 -24.64 23.62 12.93
N LYS A 41 -24.26 23.62 14.23
CA LYS A 41 -24.13 24.83 15.05
C LYS A 41 -22.79 25.55 14.88
N ARG A 42 -21.91 25.05 14.00
CA ARG A 42 -20.58 25.63 13.75
C ARG A 42 -20.70 26.66 12.63
N GLU A 43 -19.87 27.72 12.70
CA GLU A 43 -19.78 28.73 11.62
C GLU A 43 -19.41 28.10 10.27
N VAL A 44 -18.61 27.03 10.28
CA VAL A 44 -18.25 26.25 9.08
C VAL A 44 -18.69 24.80 9.26
N VAL A 45 -19.70 24.39 8.50
CA VAL A 45 -20.22 23.02 8.51
C VAL A 45 -19.45 22.16 7.50
N ILE A 46 -18.85 21.08 8.00
CA ILE A 46 -18.18 20.07 7.17
C ILE A 46 -18.75 18.69 7.46
N CYS A 47 -18.96 17.90 6.40
CA CYS A 47 -19.39 16.51 6.53
C CYS A 47 -18.31 15.68 7.23
N GLN A 48 -18.69 14.53 7.77
CA GLN A 48 -17.84 13.58 8.47
C GLN A 48 -16.63 13.18 7.62
N ARG A 49 -16.78 13.04 6.30
CA ARG A 49 -15.66 12.77 5.39
C ARG A 49 -14.65 13.93 5.38
N CYS A 50 -15.10 15.16 5.12
CA CYS A 50 -14.24 16.35 5.16
C CYS A 50 -13.66 16.63 6.55
N PHE A 51 -14.41 16.36 7.61
CA PHE A 51 -13.94 16.44 8.99
C PHE A 51 -12.83 15.42 9.25
N ARG A 52 -12.99 14.18 8.81
CA ARG A 52 -11.97 13.13 8.95
C ARG A 52 -10.73 13.41 8.10
N ILE A 53 -10.89 13.98 6.92
CA ILE A 53 -9.76 14.47 6.10
C ILE A 53 -9.05 15.62 6.83
N LYS A 54 -9.79 16.64 7.28
CA LYS A 54 -9.22 17.83 7.92
C LYS A 54 -8.55 17.57 9.26
N HIS A 55 -9.10 16.68 10.09
CA HIS A 55 -8.62 16.45 11.47
C HIS A 55 -7.83 15.16 11.66
N TYR A 56 -8.10 14.13 10.86
CA TYR A 56 -7.46 12.83 10.99
C TYR A 56 -6.69 12.41 9.74
N ASN A 57 -6.75 13.20 8.66
CA ASN A 57 -6.18 12.89 7.36
C ASN A 57 -6.58 11.50 6.82
N GLU A 58 -7.75 11.02 7.25
CA GLU A 58 -8.32 9.74 6.83
C GLU A 58 -9.12 9.95 5.55
N VAL A 59 -8.45 9.79 4.40
CA VAL A 59 -9.13 9.61 3.12
C VAL A 59 -9.73 8.20 3.15
N ALA A 60 -11.06 8.11 3.24
CA ALA A 60 -11.74 6.83 3.13
C ALA A 60 -11.36 6.19 1.78
N PRO A 61 -10.88 4.93 1.76
CA PRO A 61 -10.59 4.25 0.50
C PRO A 61 -11.90 4.13 -0.27
N VAL A 62 -11.97 4.75 -1.45
CA VAL A 62 -13.07 4.52 -2.39
C VAL A 62 -12.78 3.19 -3.06
N GLU A 63 -13.72 2.24 -2.99
CA GLU A 63 -13.66 1.03 -3.81
C GLU A 63 -13.66 1.45 -5.29
N MET A 64 -12.50 1.41 -5.93
CA MET A 64 -12.38 1.73 -7.35
C MET A 64 -12.63 0.48 -8.19
N HIS A 65 -13.41 0.64 -9.25
CA HIS A 65 -13.48 -0.33 -10.34
C HIS A 65 -12.26 -0.15 -11.26
N ASP A 66 -11.85 -1.23 -11.94
CA ASP A 66 -10.68 -1.20 -12.83
C ASP A 66 -10.79 -0.11 -13.91
N ASP A 67 -12.02 0.23 -14.33
CA ASP A 67 -12.29 1.28 -15.31
C ASP A 67 -11.98 2.70 -14.80
N ASP A 68 -12.24 2.99 -13.51
CA ASP A 68 -11.93 4.29 -12.91
C ASP A 68 -10.41 4.48 -12.81
N PHE A 69 -9.70 3.40 -12.46
CA PHE A 69 -8.24 3.37 -12.47
C PHE A 69 -7.67 3.68 -13.86
N LEU A 70 -8.20 3.04 -14.90
CA LEU A 70 -7.78 3.29 -16.28
C LEU A 70 -8.05 4.73 -16.70
N ARG A 71 -9.16 5.34 -16.29
CA ARG A 71 -9.47 6.75 -16.56
C ARG A 71 -8.47 7.70 -15.92
N ILE A 72 -8.12 7.49 -14.65
CA ILE A 72 -7.11 8.30 -13.95
C ILE A 72 -5.77 8.20 -14.68
N LEU A 73 -5.30 6.99 -14.97
CA LEU A 73 -4.01 6.79 -15.62
C LEU A 73 -3.97 7.37 -17.04
N ASN A 74 -5.04 7.22 -17.83
CA ASN A 74 -5.15 7.84 -19.15
C ASN A 74 -5.17 9.38 -19.06
N GLY A 75 -5.87 9.94 -18.06
CA GLY A 75 -5.86 11.36 -17.78
C GLY A 75 -4.45 11.88 -17.54
N ILE A 76 -3.67 11.20 -16.70
CA ILE A 76 -2.25 11.53 -16.45
C ILE A 76 -1.43 11.43 -17.73
N GLY A 77 -1.61 10.35 -18.52
CA GLY A 77 -0.93 10.16 -19.81
C GLY A 77 -1.16 11.26 -20.85
N SER A 78 -2.35 11.88 -20.82
CA SER A 78 -2.69 12.99 -21.72
C SER A 78 -2.01 14.32 -21.35
N THR A 79 -1.46 14.41 -20.14
CA THR A 79 -0.73 15.59 -19.65
C THR A 79 0.77 15.42 -19.80
N LYS A 80 1.50 16.52 -19.99
CA LYS A 80 2.97 16.53 -19.93
C LYS A 80 3.41 16.76 -18.50
N CYS A 81 3.75 15.69 -17.78
CA CYS A 81 4.07 15.72 -16.36
C CYS A 81 5.29 14.86 -16.02
N LEU A 82 5.70 14.88 -14.75
CA LEU A 82 6.53 13.85 -14.14
C LEU A 82 5.63 12.89 -13.35
N VAL A 83 5.78 11.60 -13.55
CA VAL A 83 5.08 10.59 -12.75
C VAL A 83 6.02 10.05 -11.68
N VAL A 84 5.62 10.16 -10.41
CA VAL A 84 6.32 9.59 -9.27
C VAL A 84 5.57 8.34 -8.83
N MET A 85 6.10 7.17 -9.16
CA MET A 85 5.50 5.89 -8.80
C MET A 85 6.05 5.42 -7.44
N VAL A 86 5.19 5.32 -6.43
CA VAL A 86 5.55 4.85 -5.09
C VAL A 86 5.25 3.36 -4.96
N VAL A 87 6.25 2.59 -4.57
CA VAL A 87 6.16 1.15 -4.29
C VAL A 87 6.61 0.85 -2.87
N ASP A 88 6.02 -0.18 -2.26
CA ASP A 88 6.42 -0.68 -0.95
C ASP A 88 7.55 -1.70 -1.12
N LEU A 89 8.70 -1.51 -0.48
CA LEU A 89 9.82 -2.44 -0.56
C LEU A 89 9.49 -3.82 0.05
N PHE A 90 8.55 -3.88 1.00
CA PHE A 90 8.13 -5.13 1.64
C PHE A 90 7.06 -5.89 0.88
N ASP A 91 6.25 -5.17 0.11
CA ASP A 91 5.24 -5.74 -0.77
C ASP A 91 5.40 -5.22 -2.19
N PHE A 92 6.59 -5.40 -2.77
CA PHE A 92 6.90 -4.87 -4.09
C PHE A 92 5.97 -5.41 -5.19
N GLN A 93 5.67 -6.71 -5.15
CA GLN A 93 4.79 -7.35 -6.13
C GLN A 93 3.34 -6.87 -5.99
N GLY A 94 2.84 -6.75 -4.75
CA GLY A 94 1.51 -6.21 -4.49
C GLY A 94 1.42 -4.70 -4.76
N SER A 95 2.53 -3.97 -4.65
CA SER A 95 2.55 -2.52 -4.90
C SER A 95 2.81 -2.11 -6.35
N TRP A 96 3.01 -3.08 -7.24
CA TRP A 96 3.30 -2.80 -8.63
C TRP A 96 2.03 -2.46 -9.44
N LEU A 97 1.96 -1.23 -9.95
CA LEU A 97 0.92 -0.80 -10.89
C LEU A 97 1.15 -1.41 -12.28
N ARG A 98 0.46 -2.52 -12.57
CA ARG A 98 0.54 -3.20 -13.86
C ARG A 98 0.04 -2.28 -14.97
N GLY A 99 0.77 -2.27 -16.09
CA GLY A 99 0.37 -1.50 -17.27
C GLY A 99 0.62 0.01 -17.17
N LEU A 100 1.10 0.54 -16.04
CA LEU A 100 1.42 1.97 -15.88
C LEU A 100 2.19 2.56 -17.10
N PRO A 101 3.28 1.94 -17.61
CA PRO A 101 4.00 2.51 -18.76
C PRO A 101 3.15 2.67 -20.02
N ARG A 102 2.11 1.86 -20.21
CA ARG A 102 1.21 1.97 -21.38
C ARG A 102 0.31 3.20 -21.27
N PHE A 103 -0.05 3.58 -20.05
CA PHE A 103 -1.02 4.66 -19.82
C PHE A 103 -0.34 6.02 -19.63
N VAL A 104 0.83 6.07 -19.00
CA VAL A 104 1.53 7.34 -18.78
C VAL A 104 2.34 7.83 -19.99
N GLY A 105 2.32 7.07 -21.09
CA GLY A 105 2.87 7.47 -22.38
C GLY A 105 4.38 7.75 -22.34
N GLN A 106 4.78 8.94 -22.80
CA GLN A 106 6.19 9.38 -22.82
C GLN A 106 6.60 10.16 -21.55
N ASN A 107 5.74 10.26 -20.55
CA ASN A 107 6.07 10.99 -19.34
C ASN A 107 7.23 10.30 -18.62
N PRO A 108 8.24 11.05 -18.13
CA PRO A 108 9.30 10.49 -17.30
C PRO A 108 8.70 9.91 -16.01
N ILE A 109 9.34 8.85 -15.53
CA ILE A 109 8.90 8.10 -14.36
C ILE A 109 10.02 8.06 -13.35
N LEU A 110 9.77 8.60 -12.17
CA LEU A 110 10.62 8.44 -10.99
C LEU A 110 10.04 7.32 -10.13
N LEU A 111 10.82 6.27 -9.88
CA LEU A 111 10.36 5.13 -9.08
C LEU A 111 10.86 5.26 -7.65
N VAL A 112 9.94 5.27 -6.69
CA VAL A 112 10.22 5.53 -5.27
C VAL A 112 9.95 4.26 -4.47
N GLY A 113 11.00 3.65 -3.95
CA GLY A 113 10.92 2.54 -3.01
C GLY A 113 10.75 3.05 -1.58
N ASN A 114 9.53 3.00 -1.06
CA ASN A 114 9.20 3.47 0.28
C ASN A 114 9.38 2.38 1.36
N LYS A 115 9.37 2.80 2.63
CA LYS A 115 9.52 1.96 3.82
C LYS A 115 10.90 1.31 3.95
N VAL A 116 11.96 2.01 3.50
CA VAL A 116 13.35 1.54 3.63
C VAL A 116 13.77 1.29 5.08
N ASP A 117 13.12 1.95 6.05
CA ASP A 117 13.35 1.78 7.48
C ASP A 117 12.96 0.38 8.00
N LEU A 118 12.06 -0.31 7.30
CA LEU A 118 11.64 -1.66 7.63
C LEU A 118 12.68 -2.72 7.24
N LEU A 119 13.59 -2.41 6.30
CA LEU A 119 14.62 -3.33 5.82
C LEU A 119 15.64 -3.66 6.94
N PRO A 120 16.22 -4.86 6.98
CA PRO A 120 17.32 -5.18 7.90
C PRO A 120 18.50 -4.18 7.88
N ARG A 121 19.17 -3.97 9.03
CA ARG A 121 20.17 -2.90 9.25
C ARG A 121 21.36 -2.91 8.28
N ASN A 122 21.77 -4.08 7.80
CA ASN A 122 23.02 -4.25 7.04
C ASN A 122 22.78 -4.49 5.55
N ILE A 123 21.59 -4.14 5.03
CA ILE A 123 21.32 -4.26 3.60
C ILE A 123 22.00 -3.13 2.85
N ASN A 124 22.75 -3.48 1.81
CA ASN A 124 23.32 -2.51 0.89
C ASN A 124 22.21 -1.87 0.05
N LEU A 125 21.93 -0.58 0.29
CA LEU A 125 20.88 0.16 -0.41
C LEU A 125 21.11 0.27 -1.92
N ASN A 126 22.36 0.26 -2.39
CA ASN A 126 22.64 0.23 -3.83
C ASN A 126 22.21 -1.10 -4.46
N ARG A 127 22.36 -2.22 -3.74
CA ARG A 127 21.84 -3.52 -4.19
C ARG A 127 20.31 -3.50 -4.27
N VAL A 128 19.64 -2.85 -3.32
CA VAL A 128 18.18 -2.66 -3.36
C VAL A 128 17.77 -1.80 -4.55
N LYS A 129 18.42 -0.66 -4.79
CA LYS A 129 18.17 0.20 -5.97
C LYS A 129 18.34 -0.60 -7.28
N ASN A 130 19.45 -1.34 -7.42
CA ASN A 130 19.71 -2.16 -8.61
C ASN A 130 18.68 -3.27 -8.79
N TRP A 131 18.24 -3.90 -7.70
CA TRP A 131 17.18 -4.91 -7.72
C TRP A 131 15.86 -4.31 -8.20
N ILE A 132 15.45 -3.14 -7.67
CA ILE A 132 14.23 -2.45 -8.12
C ILE A 132 14.33 -2.09 -9.61
N GLN A 133 15.47 -1.59 -10.07
CA GLN A 133 15.68 -1.28 -11.50
C GLN A 133 15.55 -2.51 -12.38
N HIS A 134 16.12 -3.65 -11.95
CA HIS A 134 15.98 -4.91 -12.67
C HIS A 134 14.52 -5.36 -12.72
N GLU A 135 13.84 -5.39 -11.58
CA GLU A 135 12.43 -5.77 -11.48
C GLU A 135 11.51 -4.86 -12.30
N ALA A 136 11.80 -3.55 -12.36
CA ALA A 136 11.10 -2.61 -13.21
C ALA A 136 11.28 -2.96 -14.70
N LYS A 137 12.52 -3.23 -15.12
CA LYS A 137 12.85 -3.60 -16.50
C LYS A 137 12.17 -4.88 -16.94
N GLU A 138 12.16 -5.92 -16.10
CA GLU A 138 11.47 -7.19 -16.38
C GLU A 138 9.96 -6.99 -16.59
N ARG A 139 9.37 -5.96 -15.96
CA ARG A 139 7.95 -5.60 -16.10
C ARG A 139 7.69 -4.53 -17.17
N GLY A 140 8.69 -4.22 -17.99
CA GLY A 140 8.58 -3.26 -19.09
C GLY A 140 8.57 -1.79 -18.66
N LEU A 141 8.92 -1.47 -17.41
CA LEU A 141 9.10 -0.11 -16.91
C LEU A 141 10.58 0.26 -16.94
N LYS A 142 10.91 1.41 -17.53
CA LYS A 142 12.25 1.99 -17.47
C LYS A 142 12.18 3.33 -16.73
N PRO A 143 12.33 3.33 -15.39
CA PRO A 143 12.33 4.58 -14.65
C PRO A 143 13.57 5.41 -14.99
N ASN A 144 13.44 6.73 -14.95
CA ASN A 144 14.55 7.66 -15.07
C ASN A 144 15.56 7.48 -13.92
N GLU A 145 15.04 7.28 -12.71
CA GLU A 145 15.84 6.99 -11.52
C GLU A 145 15.03 6.22 -10.49
N VAL A 146 15.74 5.56 -9.56
CA VAL A 146 15.16 4.89 -8.39
C VAL A 146 15.66 5.59 -7.13
N VAL A 147 14.71 6.10 -6.33
CA VAL A 147 14.99 6.72 -5.04
C VAL A 147 14.42 5.84 -3.92
N LEU A 148 15.17 5.68 -2.84
CA LEU A 148 14.71 4.93 -1.67
C LEU A 148 14.37 5.91 -0.56
N VAL A 149 13.19 5.75 0.03
CA VAL A 149 12.72 6.65 1.08
C VAL A 149 12.11 5.91 2.25
N SER A 150 12.10 6.56 3.40
CA SER A 150 11.16 6.28 4.48
C SER A 150 10.32 7.52 4.68
N ALA A 151 9.09 7.51 4.17
CA ALA A 151 8.15 8.61 4.41
C ALA A 151 7.93 8.85 5.92
N GLU A 152 7.88 7.77 6.70
CA GLU A 152 7.70 7.80 8.15
C GLU A 152 8.90 8.43 8.87
N LYS A 153 10.13 8.04 8.50
CA LYS A 153 11.35 8.52 9.19
C LYS A 153 11.99 9.75 8.55
N GLY A 154 11.57 10.13 7.35
CA GLY A 154 12.13 11.24 6.57
C GLY A 154 13.40 10.90 5.80
N THR A 155 13.87 9.66 5.89
CA THR A 155 15.08 9.23 5.17
C THR A 155 14.86 9.33 3.66
N GLY A 156 15.78 9.98 2.95
CA GLY A 156 15.77 10.07 1.48
C GLY A 156 14.77 11.08 0.89
N ILE A 157 14.05 11.84 1.71
CA ILE A 157 13.06 12.83 1.23
C ILE A 157 13.74 13.97 0.46
N ASP A 158 14.86 14.48 0.97
CA ASP A 158 15.60 15.57 0.30
C ASP A 158 16.15 15.12 -1.06
N GLU A 159 16.67 13.88 -1.15
CA GLU A 159 17.10 13.26 -2.42
C GLU A 159 15.90 13.16 -3.38
N LEU A 160 14.74 12.69 -2.90
CA LEU A 160 13.54 12.59 -3.71
C LEU A 160 13.11 13.95 -4.27
N LEU A 161 13.07 15.00 -3.45
CA LEU A 161 12.65 16.32 -3.88
C LEU A 161 13.63 16.95 -4.88
N ALA A 162 14.94 16.77 -4.66
CA ALA A 162 15.96 17.18 -5.63
C ALA A 162 15.76 16.52 -6.99
N ARG A 163 15.51 15.21 -7.03
CA ARG A 163 15.22 14.47 -8.27
C ARG A 163 13.90 14.88 -8.90
N ILE A 164 12.86 15.14 -8.12
CA ILE A 164 11.61 15.70 -8.62
C ILE A 164 11.87 17.04 -9.32
N GLY A 165 12.63 17.94 -8.68
CA GLY A 165 13.03 19.23 -9.26
C GLY A 165 13.78 19.07 -10.59
N GLU A 166 14.73 18.15 -10.66
CA GLU A 166 15.53 17.85 -11.85
C GLU A 166 14.68 17.29 -13.00
N PHE A 167 13.88 16.25 -12.74
CA PHE A 167 13.16 15.52 -13.79
C PHE A 167 11.84 16.19 -14.21
N ARG A 168 11.22 16.98 -13.33
CA ARG A 168 9.96 17.68 -13.68
C ARG A 168 10.18 18.72 -14.78
N LYS A 169 11.34 19.38 -14.82
CA LYS A 169 11.66 20.40 -15.84
C LYS A 169 10.53 21.45 -15.99
N GLY A 170 10.03 21.96 -14.87
CA GLY A 170 8.94 22.96 -14.84
C GLY A 170 7.55 22.42 -15.23
N ARG A 171 7.33 21.09 -15.15
CA ARG A 171 6.03 20.43 -15.35
C ARG A 171 5.39 20.04 -14.02
N ASP A 172 4.10 19.72 -14.08
CA ASP A 172 3.35 19.15 -12.97
C ASP A 172 3.86 17.76 -12.59
N VAL A 173 3.60 17.36 -11.34
CA VAL A 173 4.05 16.08 -10.79
C VAL A 173 2.83 15.29 -10.33
N TYR A 174 2.70 14.03 -10.75
CA TYR A 174 1.65 13.13 -10.28
C TYR A 174 2.24 12.01 -9.43
N ILE A 175 1.80 11.89 -8.18
CA ILE A 175 2.21 10.81 -7.29
C ILE A 175 1.20 9.67 -7.40
N VAL A 176 1.64 8.52 -7.91
CA VAL A 176 0.82 7.32 -8.13
C VAL A 176 1.33 6.14 -7.31
N GLY A 177 0.42 5.29 -6.86
CA GLY A 177 0.76 4.06 -6.14
C GLY A 177 -0.48 3.31 -5.67
N VAL A 178 -0.30 2.05 -5.29
CA VAL A 178 -1.41 1.29 -4.68
C VAL A 178 -1.73 1.81 -3.28
N THR A 179 -2.87 1.41 -2.72
CA THR A 179 -3.20 1.66 -1.31
C THR A 179 -2.14 1.06 -0.39
N ASN A 180 -1.86 1.73 0.74
CA ASN A 180 -0.92 1.28 1.77
C ASN A 180 0.59 1.31 1.42
N VAL A 181 0.99 1.81 0.23
CA VAL A 181 2.43 2.03 -0.08
C VAL A 181 3.06 3.18 0.72
N GLY A 182 2.24 3.99 1.41
CA GLY A 182 2.68 5.17 2.16
C GLY A 182 2.73 6.46 1.35
N LYS A 183 1.94 6.56 0.27
CA LYS A 183 1.76 7.78 -0.54
C LYS A 183 1.28 8.98 0.30
N SER A 184 0.23 8.81 1.11
CA SER A 184 -0.28 9.88 1.97
C SER A 184 0.73 10.29 3.04
N THR A 185 1.45 9.33 3.64
CA THR A 185 2.55 9.62 4.56
C THR A 185 3.65 10.43 3.87
N LEU A 186 4.00 10.08 2.63
CA LEU A 186 5.02 10.77 1.84
C LEU A 186 4.61 12.21 1.56
N ILE A 187 3.37 12.44 1.15
CA ILE A 187 2.84 13.78 0.88
C ILE A 187 2.80 14.63 2.15
N ASN A 188 2.25 14.08 3.23
CA ASN A 188 2.19 14.78 4.51
C ASN A 188 3.59 15.18 5.00
N ARG A 189 4.57 14.31 4.75
CA ARG A 189 5.96 14.58 5.10
C ARG A 189 6.54 15.73 4.28
N ILE A 190 6.31 15.73 2.96
CA ILE A 190 6.73 16.82 2.07
C ILE A 190 6.09 18.14 2.52
N LEU A 191 4.77 18.14 2.81
CA LEU A 191 4.04 19.31 3.26
C LEU A 191 4.57 19.86 4.60
N HIS A 192 4.86 18.97 5.55
CA HIS A 192 5.37 19.34 6.87
C HIS A 192 6.80 19.91 6.80
N ASP A 193 7.72 19.21 6.12
CA ASP A 193 9.15 19.56 6.14
C ASP A 193 9.48 20.76 5.25
N TYR A 194 8.66 21.03 4.22
CA TYR A 194 8.93 22.05 3.20
C TYR A 194 7.91 23.20 3.19
N GLY A 195 7.22 23.40 4.32
CA GLY A 195 6.59 24.70 4.61
C GLY A 195 5.22 24.95 4.00
N ALA A 196 4.36 23.93 3.94
CA ALA A 196 2.95 24.10 3.60
C ALA A 196 2.08 24.54 4.79
N ALA A 197 2.66 25.12 5.85
CA ALA A 197 1.87 25.63 6.99
C ALA A 197 0.90 26.76 6.55
N ASP A 198 1.23 27.47 5.46
CA ASP A 198 0.42 28.54 4.86
C ASP A 198 -0.08 28.20 3.43
N MET A 199 0.19 27.01 2.91
CA MET A 199 -0.30 26.61 1.58
C MET A 199 -1.74 26.08 1.69
N GLU A 200 -2.68 26.74 1.02
CA GLU A 200 -4.04 26.23 0.90
C GLU A 200 -4.04 24.95 0.05
N ILE A 201 -4.11 23.81 0.73
CA ILE A 201 -4.35 22.51 0.10
C ILE A 201 -5.75 22.56 -0.49
N THR A 202 -5.86 22.47 -1.80
CA THR A 202 -7.15 22.43 -2.49
C THR A 202 -7.46 21.02 -2.96
N THR A 203 -8.74 20.71 -2.98
CA THR A 203 -9.25 19.46 -3.58
C THR A 203 -9.98 19.80 -4.87
N SER A 204 -9.66 19.10 -5.94
CA SER A 204 -10.40 19.20 -7.20
C SER A 204 -10.67 17.82 -7.80
N PRO A 205 -11.69 17.63 -8.64
CA PRO A 205 -11.93 16.33 -9.27
C PRO A 205 -10.79 15.94 -10.22
N PHE A 206 -10.43 14.66 -10.25
CA PHE A 206 -9.57 14.11 -11.30
C PHE A 206 -10.30 14.14 -12.65
N PRO A 207 -9.61 14.52 -13.75
CA PRO A 207 -10.22 14.53 -15.08
C PRO A 207 -10.90 13.20 -15.42
N GLY A 208 -12.21 13.24 -15.71
CA GLY A 208 -12.98 12.06 -16.10
C GLY A 208 -13.43 11.14 -14.95
N THR A 209 -13.26 11.55 -13.69
CA THR A 209 -13.70 10.78 -12.50
C THR A 209 -14.35 11.67 -11.44
N THR A 210 -15.04 11.08 -10.48
CA THR A 210 -15.62 11.75 -9.29
C THR A 210 -14.67 11.79 -8.09
N LEU A 211 -13.41 11.38 -8.28
CA LEU A 211 -12.44 11.26 -7.21
C LEU A 211 -11.66 12.56 -7.03
N ASP A 212 -11.57 13.01 -5.77
CA ASP A 212 -10.85 14.24 -5.42
C ASP A 212 -9.33 14.03 -5.44
N LYS A 213 -8.61 14.93 -6.10
CA LYS A 213 -7.16 15.06 -6.09
C LYS A 213 -6.74 16.11 -5.08
N ILE A 214 -5.66 15.84 -4.35
CA ILE A 214 -5.02 16.85 -3.50
C ILE A 214 -4.03 17.60 -4.38
N GLU A 215 -4.15 18.92 -4.41
CA GLU A 215 -3.25 19.79 -5.15
C GLU A 215 -2.34 20.55 -4.19
N ILE A 216 -1.03 20.41 -4.40
CA ILE A 216 0.02 21.08 -3.64
C ILE A 216 0.71 22.06 -4.59
N PRO A 217 0.45 23.37 -4.48
CA PRO A 217 1.05 24.37 -5.35
C PRO A 217 2.55 24.49 -5.07
N LEU A 218 3.33 24.66 -6.15
CA LEU A 218 4.74 25.00 -6.12
C LEU A 218 4.93 26.49 -6.47
N GLU A 219 6.04 27.07 -6.02
CA GLU A 219 6.34 28.50 -6.23
C GLU A 219 6.40 28.92 -7.72
N ASP A 220 6.63 27.99 -8.63
CA ASP A 220 6.71 28.25 -10.07
C ASP A 220 5.36 28.13 -10.80
N GLY A 221 4.25 28.09 -10.06
CA GLY A 221 2.89 28.01 -10.60
C GLY A 221 2.52 26.63 -11.14
N ARG A 222 3.32 25.59 -10.83
CA ARG A 222 3.00 24.17 -11.08
C ARG A 222 2.54 23.50 -9.80
N SER A 223 2.04 22.28 -9.92
CA SER A 223 1.52 21.57 -8.75
C SER A 223 2.01 20.12 -8.65
N ILE A 224 2.06 19.62 -7.42
CA ILE A 224 2.14 18.19 -7.12
C ILE A 224 0.71 17.71 -6.85
N PHE A 225 0.29 16.70 -7.60
CA PHE A 225 -1.02 16.10 -7.50
C PHE A 225 -0.96 14.75 -6.80
N ASP A 226 -1.73 14.61 -5.73
CA ASP A 226 -1.99 13.31 -5.13
C ASP A 226 -3.08 12.58 -5.91
N THR A 227 -2.79 11.37 -6.37
CA THR A 227 -3.79 10.49 -6.98
C THR A 227 -4.42 9.58 -5.93
N PRO A 228 -5.72 9.24 -5.99
CA PRO A 228 -6.30 8.20 -5.17
C PRO A 228 -5.45 6.93 -5.18
N GLY A 229 -5.23 6.34 -4.00
CA GLY A 229 -4.50 5.09 -3.90
C GLY A 229 -5.25 3.97 -4.61
N ILE A 230 -4.56 3.23 -5.47
CA ILE A 230 -5.18 2.19 -6.30
C ILE A 230 -5.27 0.88 -5.51
N ILE A 231 -6.43 0.25 -5.47
CA ILE A 231 -6.62 -1.00 -4.75
C ILE A 231 -6.11 -2.15 -5.64
N ASN A 232 -5.06 -2.86 -5.20
CA ASN A 232 -4.61 -4.05 -5.90
C ASN A 232 -5.27 -5.31 -5.33
N ARG A 233 -6.31 -5.82 -6.01
CA ARG A 233 -7.12 -6.99 -5.59
C ARG A 233 -6.31 -8.28 -5.39
N ASP A 234 -5.09 -8.35 -5.92
CA ASP A 234 -4.21 -9.52 -5.78
C ASP A 234 -3.47 -9.58 -4.42
N GLN A 235 -3.58 -8.55 -3.57
CA GLN A 235 -2.96 -8.52 -2.24
C GLN A 235 -3.86 -9.18 -1.20
N ILE A 236 -3.25 -9.94 -0.28
CA ILE A 236 -3.95 -10.55 0.84
C ILE A 236 -4.62 -9.52 1.77
N GLY A 237 -4.11 -8.28 1.78
CA GLY A 237 -4.64 -7.18 2.58
C GLY A 237 -6.09 -6.83 2.29
N HIS A 238 -6.62 -7.13 1.09
CA HIS A 238 -8.03 -6.87 0.74
C HIS A 238 -8.98 -7.96 1.22
N LEU A 239 -8.45 -9.11 1.64
CA LEU A 239 -9.24 -10.26 2.08
C LEU A 239 -9.38 -10.31 3.61
N VAL A 240 -8.75 -9.36 4.32
CA VAL A 240 -8.68 -9.36 5.77
C VAL A 240 -9.30 -8.10 6.36
N SER A 241 -9.74 -8.20 7.62
CA SER A 241 -10.26 -7.06 8.35
C SER A 241 -9.18 -5.97 8.52
N PRO A 242 -9.56 -4.69 8.73
CA PRO A 242 -8.60 -3.63 9.05
C PRO A 242 -7.76 -3.92 10.30
N GLU A 243 -8.30 -4.65 11.28
CA GLU A 243 -7.55 -5.07 12.47
C GLU A 243 -6.45 -6.06 12.11
N ASP A 244 -6.78 -7.07 11.30
CA ASP A 244 -5.83 -8.08 10.86
C ASP A 244 -4.78 -7.49 9.92
N LEU A 245 -5.17 -6.55 9.04
CA LEU A 245 -4.25 -5.81 8.18
C LEU A 245 -3.14 -5.10 8.99
N ARG A 246 -3.45 -4.60 10.19
CA ARG A 246 -2.45 -4.00 11.10
C ARG A 246 -1.47 -5.02 11.66
N LYS A 247 -1.84 -6.30 11.74
CA LYS A 247 -0.95 -7.41 12.15
C LYS A 247 -0.06 -7.87 10.98
N LEU A 248 -0.52 -7.71 9.74
CA LEU A 248 0.25 -8.02 8.53
C LEU A 248 1.21 -6.90 8.12
N THR A 249 0.91 -5.66 8.51
CA THR A 249 1.74 -4.50 8.17
C THR A 249 2.88 -4.36 9.19
N PRO A 250 4.16 -4.45 8.77
CA PRO A 250 5.27 -4.29 9.69
C PRO A 250 5.33 -2.86 10.23
N LYS A 251 5.39 -2.72 11.55
CA LYS A 251 5.46 -1.42 12.27
C LYS A 251 6.88 -1.01 12.63
N SER A 252 7.80 -1.96 12.56
CA SER A 252 9.20 -1.81 12.91
C SER A 252 10.03 -2.69 11.99
N ARG A 253 11.34 -2.47 12.04
CA ARG A 253 12.30 -3.22 11.25
C ARG A 253 12.03 -4.73 11.33
N ILE A 254 11.98 -5.38 10.18
CA ILE A 254 11.70 -6.81 10.12
C ILE A 254 12.93 -7.59 10.57
N ASN A 255 12.70 -8.49 11.51
CA ASN A 255 13.67 -9.48 11.95
C ASN A 255 13.38 -10.79 11.21
N PRO A 256 14.29 -11.26 10.32
CA PRO A 256 14.08 -12.50 9.61
C PRO A 256 14.01 -13.67 10.60
N ARG A 257 12.95 -14.48 10.47
CA ARG A 257 12.77 -15.70 11.27
C ARG A 257 13.22 -16.89 10.43
N VAL A 258 14.33 -17.49 10.81
CA VAL A 258 14.96 -18.57 10.04
C VAL A 258 14.53 -19.94 10.58
N PHE A 259 13.93 -20.75 9.71
CA PHE A 259 13.57 -22.13 10.02
C PHE A 259 14.42 -23.09 9.19
N GLN A 260 15.12 -24.00 9.85
CA GLN A 260 15.79 -25.12 9.20
C GLN A 260 14.76 -26.21 8.91
N LEU A 261 14.37 -26.37 7.65
CA LEU A 261 13.35 -27.33 7.23
C LEU A 261 13.98 -28.55 6.55
N ASN A 262 13.51 -29.73 6.94
CA ASN A 262 13.64 -30.96 6.17
C ASN A 262 12.45 -31.06 5.20
N ASP A 263 12.51 -32.01 4.26
CA ASP A 263 11.34 -32.34 3.47
C ASP A 263 10.16 -32.77 4.35
N LYS A 264 8.96 -32.66 3.78
CA LYS A 264 7.69 -32.99 4.46
C LYS A 264 7.45 -32.17 5.72
N GLN A 265 7.78 -30.88 5.66
CA GLN A 265 7.47 -29.93 6.73
C GLN A 265 6.73 -28.71 6.21
N THR A 266 5.91 -28.13 7.07
CA THR A 266 5.01 -27.04 6.75
C THR A 266 5.24 -25.86 7.69
N LEU A 267 5.17 -24.65 7.14
CA LEU A 267 5.05 -23.41 7.89
C LEU A 267 3.71 -22.76 7.58
N PHE A 268 2.94 -22.43 8.62
CA PHE A 268 1.78 -21.55 8.53
C PHE A 268 2.18 -20.14 8.92
N PHE A 269 1.67 -19.15 8.20
CA PHE A 269 1.79 -17.74 8.50
C PHE A 269 0.41 -17.22 8.92
N GLY A 270 0.16 -17.20 10.23
CA GLY A 270 -1.19 -17.11 10.77
C GLY A 270 -2.12 -18.16 10.15
N GLY A 271 -3.36 -17.76 9.88
CA GLY A 271 -4.35 -18.51 9.11
C GLY A 271 -4.43 -18.07 7.65
N LEU A 272 -3.39 -17.41 7.12
CA LEU A 272 -3.42 -16.71 5.83
C LEU A 272 -2.59 -17.35 4.74
N ALA A 273 -1.52 -18.06 5.10
CA ALA A 273 -0.71 -18.77 4.14
C ALA A 273 -0.15 -20.05 4.76
N ARG A 274 -0.01 -21.08 3.93
CA ARG A 274 0.65 -22.34 4.26
C ARG A 274 1.75 -22.60 3.24
N VAL A 275 2.95 -22.89 3.72
CA VAL A 275 4.12 -23.17 2.88
C VAL A 275 4.65 -24.55 3.22
N ASP A 276 4.52 -25.45 2.26
CA ASP A 276 4.89 -26.85 2.37
C ASP A 276 6.21 -27.09 1.65
N TYR A 277 7.23 -27.52 2.38
CA TYR A 277 8.45 -28.01 1.77
C TYR A 277 8.28 -29.49 1.41
N VAL A 278 7.70 -29.73 0.22
CA VAL A 278 7.23 -31.06 -0.20
C VAL A 278 8.38 -32.02 -0.47
N ARG A 279 9.49 -31.53 -1.03
CA ARG A 279 10.66 -32.34 -1.38
C ARG A 279 11.92 -31.49 -1.46
N GLY A 280 13.02 -31.99 -0.93
CA GLY A 280 14.38 -31.48 -1.15
C GLY A 280 15.27 -31.70 0.08
N GLU A 281 16.54 -31.29 -0.01
CA GLU A 281 17.48 -31.42 1.10
C GLU A 281 17.21 -30.41 2.23
N ARG A 282 17.72 -30.70 3.43
CA ARG A 282 17.59 -29.79 4.57
C ARG A 282 18.20 -28.42 4.24
N GLN A 283 17.39 -27.35 4.35
CA GLN A 283 17.85 -26.00 4.04
C GLN A 283 17.16 -24.92 4.90
N PRO A 284 17.79 -23.74 5.07
CA PRO A 284 17.16 -22.61 5.75
C PRO A 284 16.07 -21.95 4.91
N PHE A 285 14.93 -21.69 5.55
CA PHE A 285 13.86 -20.82 5.07
C PHE A 285 13.87 -19.56 5.92
N ALA A 286 14.34 -18.44 5.37
CA ALA A 286 14.39 -17.16 6.08
C ALA A 286 13.12 -16.35 5.80
N CYS A 287 12.18 -16.31 6.75
CA CYS A 287 10.90 -15.66 6.60
C CYS A 287 11.00 -14.16 6.95
N TYR A 288 10.73 -13.30 5.96
CA TYR A 288 10.63 -11.85 6.08
C TYR A 288 9.15 -11.46 6.05
N LEU A 289 8.54 -11.46 7.23
CA LEU A 289 7.12 -11.21 7.47
C LEU A 289 7.00 -10.17 8.60
N ALA A 290 5.81 -9.59 8.80
CA ALA A 290 5.57 -8.76 9.98
C ALA A 290 5.98 -9.49 11.27
N ASN A 291 6.65 -8.78 12.18
CA ASN A 291 7.24 -9.37 13.39
C ASN A 291 6.18 -10.05 14.26
N ASP A 292 4.99 -9.45 14.33
CA ASP A 292 3.87 -9.92 15.17
C ASP A 292 3.06 -11.04 14.51
N LEU A 293 3.31 -11.37 13.23
CA LEU A 293 2.59 -12.44 12.54
C LEU A 293 3.05 -13.79 13.08
N TYR A 294 2.16 -14.57 13.68
CA TYR A 294 2.49 -15.89 14.21
C TYR A 294 2.93 -16.85 13.09
N ILE A 295 4.00 -17.63 13.35
CA ILE A 295 4.46 -18.70 12.44
C ILE A 295 4.36 -20.02 13.19
N HIS A 296 3.55 -20.94 12.67
CA HIS A 296 3.43 -22.29 13.20
C HIS A 296 4.15 -23.29 12.29
N ARG A 297 4.91 -24.21 12.88
CA ARG A 297 5.61 -25.27 12.14
C ARG A 297 5.02 -26.62 12.50
N THR A 298 4.74 -27.44 11.49
CA THR A 298 4.29 -28.82 11.67
C THR A 298 4.88 -29.74 10.59
N LYS A 299 4.61 -31.05 10.71
CA LYS A 299 4.88 -32.02 9.63
C LYS A 299 3.82 -31.88 8.55
N LEU A 300 4.20 -32.14 7.29
CA LEU A 300 3.29 -32.03 6.15
C LEU A 300 2.04 -32.90 6.32
N ASP A 301 2.20 -34.12 6.82
CA ASP A 301 1.10 -35.06 7.02
C ASP A 301 0.05 -34.56 8.03
N ASN A 302 0.44 -33.68 8.95
CA ASN A 302 -0.44 -33.11 9.96
C ASN A 302 -1.02 -31.75 9.52
N ALA A 303 -0.58 -31.20 8.40
CA ALA A 303 -0.87 -29.81 8.06
C ALA A 303 -2.36 -29.58 7.78
N GLU A 304 -3.05 -30.53 7.16
CA GLU A 304 -4.50 -30.45 6.93
C GLU A 304 -5.27 -30.46 8.25
N GLU A 305 -4.96 -31.41 9.14
CA GLU A 305 -5.59 -31.51 10.47
C GLU A 305 -5.35 -30.26 11.33
N VAL A 306 -4.12 -29.72 11.31
CA VAL A 306 -3.78 -28.49 12.03
C VAL A 306 -4.57 -27.31 11.50
N LEU A 307 -4.73 -27.19 10.18
CA LEU A 307 -5.54 -26.13 9.60
C LEU A 307 -7.01 -26.29 10.01
N GLU A 308 -7.60 -27.47 9.85
CA GLU A 308 -9.00 -27.72 10.18
C GLU A 308 -9.32 -27.42 11.66
N LYS A 309 -8.47 -27.86 12.58
CA LYS A 309 -8.71 -27.72 14.02
C LYS A 309 -8.40 -26.34 14.58
N HIS A 310 -7.50 -25.59 13.97
CA HIS A 310 -6.93 -24.40 14.58
C HIS A 310 -7.03 -23.13 13.74
N HIS A 311 -7.67 -23.18 12.57
CA HIS A 311 -7.93 -21.98 11.76
C HIS A 311 -8.86 -21.01 12.49
N GLY A 312 -8.44 -19.73 12.58
CA GLY A 312 -9.20 -18.72 13.29
C GLY A 312 -8.95 -18.65 14.81
N GLU A 313 -8.18 -19.59 15.36
CA GLU A 313 -7.77 -19.60 16.77
C GLU A 313 -6.25 -19.43 16.88
N MET A 314 -5.50 -20.53 16.98
CA MET A 314 -4.03 -20.51 16.99
C MET A 314 -3.48 -20.02 15.64
N LEU A 315 -4.10 -20.42 14.53
CA LEU A 315 -3.74 -19.93 13.19
C LEU A 315 -4.55 -18.67 12.89
N ALA A 316 -4.11 -17.56 13.50
CA ALA A 316 -4.63 -16.23 13.30
C ALA A 316 -3.48 -15.24 13.05
N PRO A 317 -3.74 -14.10 12.38
CA PRO A 317 -4.98 -13.69 11.73
C PRO A 317 -5.32 -14.50 10.46
N PRO A 318 -6.57 -14.45 9.94
CA PRO A 318 -7.75 -13.88 10.59
C PRO A 318 -8.20 -14.74 11.78
N SER A 319 -9.00 -14.17 12.68
CA SER A 319 -9.54 -14.88 13.85
C SER A 319 -11.07 -15.05 13.77
N GLY A 320 -11.60 -16.10 14.41
CA GLY A 320 -13.04 -16.33 14.56
C GLY A 320 -13.80 -16.43 13.22
N GLU A 321 -14.93 -15.73 13.12
CA GLU A 321 -15.80 -15.74 11.92
C GLU A 321 -15.10 -15.23 10.65
N ALA A 322 -14.13 -14.31 10.78
CA ALA A 322 -13.36 -13.82 9.63
C ALA A 322 -12.49 -14.92 9.00
N ALA A 323 -12.06 -15.92 9.79
CA ALA A 323 -11.35 -17.07 9.28
C ALA A 323 -12.26 -18.00 8.49
N LYS A 324 -13.48 -18.24 8.97
CA LYS A 324 -14.49 -19.04 8.27
C LYS A 324 -14.96 -18.41 6.96
N ALA A 325 -15.00 -17.07 6.92
CA ALA A 325 -15.38 -16.30 5.73
C ALA A 325 -14.24 -16.15 4.71
N LEU A 326 -13.02 -16.60 5.04
CA LEU A 326 -11.86 -16.45 4.16
C LEU A 326 -12.04 -17.31 2.90
N LEU A 327 -11.62 -16.76 1.75
CA LEU A 327 -11.71 -17.49 0.48
C LEU A 327 -10.91 -18.81 0.53
N PRO A 328 -11.38 -19.86 -0.16
CA PRO A 328 -10.67 -21.14 -0.22
C PRO A 328 -9.23 -20.98 -0.71
N PHE A 329 -8.35 -21.83 -0.17
CA PHE A 329 -6.93 -21.76 -0.51
C PHE A 329 -6.69 -22.33 -1.91
N THR A 330 -5.92 -21.59 -2.70
CA THR A 330 -5.37 -22.03 -3.99
C THR A 330 -3.92 -22.43 -3.79
N ARG A 331 -3.50 -23.51 -4.44
CA ARG A 331 -2.14 -24.05 -4.35
C ARG A 331 -1.28 -23.58 -5.53
N TYR A 332 -0.08 -23.12 -5.20
CA TYR A 332 0.99 -22.78 -6.14
C TYR A 332 2.18 -23.70 -5.93
N THR A 333 2.53 -24.50 -6.93
CA THR A 333 3.72 -25.39 -6.86
C THR A 333 4.91 -24.67 -7.48
N LEU A 334 5.93 -24.43 -6.65
CA LEU A 334 7.15 -23.71 -7.02
C LEU A 334 8.33 -24.69 -7.01
N LYS A 335 9.11 -24.69 -8.10
CA LYS A 335 10.36 -25.44 -8.19
C LYS A 335 11.51 -24.49 -7.85
N ILE A 336 12.29 -24.87 -6.86
CA ILE A 336 13.50 -24.15 -6.45
C ILE A 336 14.67 -24.79 -7.19
N ASP A 337 15.34 -23.98 -8.00
CA ASP A 337 16.54 -24.37 -8.73
C ASP A 337 17.82 -23.84 -8.05
N THR A 338 18.96 -24.36 -8.47
CA THR A 338 20.29 -24.02 -7.93
C THR A 338 20.94 -22.85 -8.67
N ASN A 339 20.16 -21.79 -8.92
CA ASN A 339 20.60 -20.63 -9.72
C ASN A 339 20.91 -19.40 -8.85
N GLY A 340 21.18 -19.62 -7.56
CA GLY A 340 21.47 -18.57 -6.58
C GLY A 340 20.23 -18.14 -5.76
N PRO A 341 20.39 -17.11 -4.92
CA PRO A 341 19.36 -16.68 -3.98
C PRO A 341 18.03 -16.40 -4.66
N THR A 342 16.96 -16.99 -4.14
CA THR A 342 15.60 -16.91 -4.69
C THR A 342 14.63 -16.62 -3.55
N ASP A 343 13.71 -15.67 -3.77
CA ASP A 343 12.65 -15.38 -2.83
C ASP A 343 11.32 -15.98 -3.32
N ILE A 344 10.60 -16.64 -2.43
CA ILE A 344 9.17 -16.94 -2.59
C ILE A 344 8.39 -15.76 -2.03
N VAL A 345 7.63 -15.06 -2.87
CA VAL A 345 6.89 -13.85 -2.49
C VAL A 345 5.40 -14.16 -2.41
N ILE A 346 4.77 -13.70 -1.33
CA ILE A 346 3.33 -13.75 -1.12
C ILE A 346 2.81 -12.31 -1.03
N ALA A 347 2.01 -11.90 -2.01
CA ALA A 347 1.56 -10.51 -2.14
C ALA A 347 0.79 -10.04 -0.90
N GLY A 348 1.25 -8.95 -0.30
CA GLY A 348 0.69 -8.35 0.91
C GLY A 348 1.06 -9.04 2.24
N LEU A 349 1.89 -10.09 2.23
CA LEU A 349 2.30 -10.80 3.45
C LEU A 349 3.82 -10.72 3.71
N GLY A 350 4.62 -10.78 2.65
CA GLY A 350 6.08 -10.73 2.69
C GLY A 350 6.72 -11.81 1.83
N TRP A 351 7.92 -12.26 2.20
CA TRP A 351 8.63 -13.27 1.41
C TRP A 351 9.46 -14.24 2.25
N ILE A 352 9.84 -15.34 1.63
CA ILE A 352 10.74 -16.35 2.18
C ILE A 352 11.99 -16.36 1.31
N ALA A 353 13.14 -16.01 1.89
CA ALA A 353 14.41 -16.08 1.19
C ALA A 353 15.00 -17.48 1.30
N LEU A 354 15.38 -18.04 0.15
CA LEU A 354 16.08 -19.31 -0.01
C LEU A 354 17.45 -19.04 -0.63
N GLN A 355 18.47 -19.77 -0.17
CA GLN A 355 19.82 -19.59 -0.68
C GLN A 355 20.00 -20.10 -2.12
N GLY A 356 19.08 -20.94 -2.61
CA GLY A 356 19.16 -21.54 -3.95
C GLY A 356 20.41 -22.40 -4.16
N LYS A 357 20.84 -23.10 -3.09
CA LYS A 357 21.99 -24.04 -3.13
C LYS A 357 21.56 -25.47 -3.40
N VAL A 358 20.32 -25.82 -3.09
CA VAL A 358 19.76 -27.16 -3.27
C VAL A 358 18.45 -27.06 -4.04
N LYS A 359 18.14 -28.09 -4.83
CA LYS A 359 16.86 -28.19 -5.52
C LYS A 359 15.76 -28.54 -4.53
N GLY A 360 14.56 -28.03 -4.78
CA GLY A 360 13.40 -28.32 -3.94
C GLY A 360 12.08 -28.08 -4.64
N VAL A 361 11.02 -28.63 -4.07
CA VAL A 361 9.64 -28.34 -4.43
C VAL A 361 8.94 -27.77 -3.22
N VAL A 362 8.41 -26.57 -3.37
CA VAL A 362 7.64 -25.87 -2.34
C VAL A 362 6.23 -25.65 -2.86
N GLU A 363 5.23 -26.02 -2.07
CA GLU A 363 3.83 -25.70 -2.36
C GLU A 363 3.38 -24.58 -1.44
N VAL A 364 2.85 -23.50 -2.02
CA VAL A 364 2.34 -22.35 -1.28
C VAL A 364 0.83 -22.32 -1.45
N HIS A 365 0.11 -22.34 -0.34
CA HIS A 365 -1.34 -22.26 -0.31
C HIS A 365 -1.74 -20.92 0.29
N VAL A 366 -2.52 -20.15 -0.47
CA VAL A 366 -3.04 -18.82 -0.07
C VAL A 366 -4.48 -18.68 -0.53
N PRO A 367 -5.29 -17.81 0.09
CA PRO A 367 -6.66 -17.53 -0.36
C PRO A 367 -6.73 -17.22 -1.86
N LYS A 368 -7.78 -17.70 -2.52
CA LYS A 368 -8.01 -17.46 -3.95
C LYS A 368 -7.95 -15.97 -4.27
N GLY A 369 -7.19 -15.62 -5.31
CA GLY A 369 -6.94 -14.23 -5.72
C GLY A 369 -5.60 -13.68 -5.25
N VAL A 370 -5.01 -14.23 -4.19
CA VAL A 370 -3.68 -13.81 -3.74
C VAL A 370 -2.59 -14.32 -4.67
N SER A 371 -1.72 -13.42 -5.12
CA SER A 371 -0.59 -13.76 -5.99
C SER A 371 0.59 -14.32 -5.21
N VAL A 372 1.16 -15.41 -5.73
CA VAL A 372 2.42 -16.00 -5.26
C VAL A 372 3.40 -16.07 -6.44
N GLY A 373 4.67 -15.76 -6.20
CA GLY A 373 5.68 -15.80 -7.25
C GLY A 373 7.08 -16.09 -6.75
N LEU A 374 7.98 -16.39 -7.69
CA LEU A 374 9.41 -16.44 -7.46
C LEU A 374 10.05 -15.15 -7.99
N ARG A 375 11.07 -14.66 -7.29
CA ARG A 375 11.94 -13.57 -7.78
C ARG A 375 13.38 -13.83 -7.38
N LYS A 376 14.30 -13.08 -7.97
CA LYS A 376 15.70 -13.05 -7.50
C LYS A 376 15.75 -12.53 -6.07
N GLY A 377 16.60 -13.16 -5.25
CA GLY A 377 16.77 -12.81 -3.85
C GLY A 377 17.19 -11.35 -3.66
N LEU A 378 16.38 -10.61 -2.90
CA LEU A 378 16.71 -9.22 -2.52
C LEU A 378 17.95 -9.16 -1.61
N ILE A 379 18.16 -10.19 -0.79
CA ILE A 379 19.17 -10.27 0.27
C ILE A 379 20.21 -11.34 -0.05
#